data_AF-A0A183E9V9-F1
#
_entry.id   AF-A0A183E9V9-F1
#
_cell.length_a   1.000
_cell.length_b   1.000
_cell.length_c   1.000
_cell.angle_alpha   90.00
_cell.angle_beta   90.00
_cell.angle_gamma   90.00
#
_symmetry.space_group_name_H-M   'P 1'
#
loop_
_entity.id
_entity.type
_entity.pdbx_description
1 polymer ?
#
loop_
_entity_poly.entity_id
_entity_poly.type
_entity_poly.pdbx_seq_one_letter_code
_entity_poly.pdbx_strand_id
1 'polypeptide(L)'
;MGADSPSEQIALGWMFSKLGRRNFDSPSVNQWVTKTTHGKISNLISKQEISPETKMMLLNALYFKAIWSERFNKSDTKEMPFDVDPLKQITVKKKTL
;
A
#
# COMPACT_ATOMS: atom_id res chain seq x y z
N MET A 1 -3.37 5.79 14.42
CA MET A 1 -4.01 4.46 14.36
C MET A 1 -5.49 4.75 14.42
N GLY A 2 -6.12 4.93 13.27
CA GLY A 2 -7.43 5.58 13.14
C GLY A 2 -7.51 6.30 11.78
N ALA A 3 -8.60 6.11 11.06
CA ALA A 3 -8.83 6.73 9.76
C ALA A 3 -9.14 8.23 9.95
N ASP A 4 -8.09 9.05 10.09
CA ASP A 4 -8.21 10.45 10.54
C ASP A 4 -8.02 11.48 9.42
N SER A 5 -8.12 11.07 8.15
CA SER A 5 -8.20 11.99 7.02
C SER A 5 -9.63 12.07 6.46
N PRO A 6 -10.22 13.27 6.30
CA PRO A 6 -11.53 13.44 5.64
C PRO A 6 -11.60 12.80 4.25
N SER A 7 -10.47 12.71 3.53
CA SER A 7 -10.41 12.05 2.22
C SER A 7 -10.53 10.53 2.29
N GLU A 8 -10.11 9.90 3.39
CA GLU A 8 -10.19 8.44 3.59
C GLU A 8 -11.62 8.01 3.93
N GLN A 9 -12.34 8.78 4.75
CA GLN A 9 -13.75 8.51 5.04
C GLN A 9 -14.65 8.73 3.81
N ILE A 10 -14.36 9.75 2.99
CA ILE A 10 -15.03 9.94 1.69
C ILE A 10 -14.69 8.81 0.71
N ALA A 11 -13.44 8.31 0.71
CA ALA A 11 -13.03 7.21 -0.16
C ALA A 11 -13.69 5.87 0.21
N LEU A 12 -13.81 5.57 1.52
CA LEU A 12 -14.54 4.39 2.01
C LEU A 12 -16.05 4.52 1.77
N GLY A 13 -16.64 5.68 2.01
CA GLY A 13 -18.06 5.93 1.72
C GLY A 13 -18.38 5.81 0.22
N TRP A 14 -17.52 6.35 -0.64
CA TRP A 14 -17.60 6.17 -2.09
C TRP A 14 -17.42 4.71 -2.51
N MET A 15 -16.50 3.97 -1.88
CA MET A 15 -16.29 2.55 -2.14
C MET A 15 -17.55 1.73 -1.83
N PHE A 16 -18.10 1.84 -0.62
CA PHE A 16 -19.30 1.08 -0.24
C PHE A 16 -20.51 1.47 -1.08
N SER A 17 -20.66 2.76 -1.42
CA SER A 17 -21.71 3.21 -2.33
C SER A 17 -21.54 2.72 -3.78
N LYS A 18 -20.31 2.50 -4.26
CA LYS A 18 -20.02 2.11 -5.65
C LYS A 18 -19.96 0.58 -5.82
N LEU A 19 -19.35 -0.14 -4.87
CA LEU A 19 -19.30 -1.60 -4.84
C LEU A 19 -20.62 -2.21 -4.41
N GLY A 20 -21.39 -1.56 -3.54
CA GLY A 20 -22.77 -1.98 -3.22
C GLY A 20 -23.75 -1.85 -4.41
N ARG A 21 -23.34 -1.17 -5.49
CA ARG A 21 -24.13 -0.95 -6.72
C ARG A 21 -23.57 -1.66 -7.96
N ARG A 22 -22.44 -2.38 -7.87
CA ARG A 22 -21.81 -3.13 -8.97
C ARG A 22 -21.43 -4.54 -8.53
N ASN A 23 -21.23 -5.46 -9.48
CA ASN A 23 -20.61 -6.75 -9.19
C ASN A 23 -19.20 -6.52 -8.61
N PHE A 24 -18.89 -7.19 -7.50
CA PHE A 24 -17.57 -7.13 -6.87
C PHE A 24 -16.55 -7.87 -7.74
N ASP A 25 -15.69 -7.11 -8.44
CA ASP A 25 -14.68 -7.66 -9.34
C ASP A 25 -13.26 -7.17 -9.01
N SER A 26 -12.26 -7.99 -9.39
CA SER A 26 -10.84 -7.73 -9.12
C SER A 26 -10.38 -6.36 -9.66
N PRO A 27 -10.75 -5.95 -10.89
CA PRO A 27 -10.37 -4.63 -11.42
C PRO A 27 -10.88 -3.47 -10.56
N SER A 28 -12.13 -3.50 -10.10
CA SER A 28 -12.72 -2.41 -9.32
C SER A 28 -12.07 -2.28 -7.94
N VAL A 29 -11.80 -3.42 -7.29
CA VAL A 29 -11.10 -3.45 -6.00
C VAL A 29 -9.67 -2.92 -6.15
N ASN A 30 -8.90 -3.45 -7.10
CA ASN A 30 -7.53 -3.02 -7.34
C ASN A 30 -7.43 -1.54 -7.70
N GLN A 31 -8.38 -1.01 -8.49
CA GLN A 31 -8.44 0.42 -8.79
C GLN A 31 -8.64 1.26 -7.53
N TRP A 32 -9.54 0.83 -6.64
CA TRP A 32 -9.77 1.51 -5.36
C TRP A 32 -8.53 1.44 -4.44
N VAL A 33 -7.91 0.27 -4.31
CA VAL A 33 -6.69 0.10 -3.49
C VAL A 33 -5.55 0.96 -4.04
N THR A 34 -5.34 0.96 -5.36
CA THR A 34 -4.35 1.80 -6.04
C THR A 34 -4.57 3.26 -5.70
N LYS A 35 -5.81 3.74 -5.81
CA LYS A 35 -6.12 5.16 -5.52
C LYS A 35 -5.86 5.50 -4.06
N THR A 36 -6.35 4.68 -3.14
CA THR A 36 -6.27 4.95 -1.69
C THR A 36 -4.84 4.86 -1.16
N THR A 37 -4.03 3.97 -1.74
CA THR A 37 -2.63 3.77 -1.34
C THR A 37 -1.66 4.63 -2.15
N HIS A 38 -2.13 5.67 -2.83
CA HIS A 38 -1.30 6.55 -3.66
C HIS A 38 -0.44 5.79 -4.70
N GLY A 39 -1.01 4.73 -5.26
CA GLY A 39 -0.39 3.85 -6.24
C GLY A 39 0.63 2.88 -5.67
N LYS A 40 0.73 2.74 -4.34
CA LYS A 40 1.74 1.89 -3.69
C LYS A 40 1.33 0.44 -3.56
N ILE A 41 0.03 0.16 -3.58
CA ILE A 41 -0.53 -1.18 -3.67
C ILE A 41 -1.48 -1.17 -4.86
N SER A 42 -1.16 -1.92 -5.91
CA SER A 42 -1.92 -1.88 -7.17
C SER A 42 -2.64 -3.18 -7.53
N ASN A 43 -2.15 -4.31 -7.04
CA ASN A 43 -2.70 -5.64 -7.32
C ASN A 43 -2.94 -6.36 -6.00
N LEU A 44 -3.96 -5.93 -5.25
CA LEU A 44 -4.32 -6.59 -3.99
C LEU A 44 -4.96 -7.95 -4.25
N ILE A 45 -5.79 -8.05 -5.30
CA ILE A 45 -6.45 -9.29 -5.70
C ILE A 45 -6.34 -9.53 -7.21
N SER A 46 -5.91 -10.72 -7.60
CA SER A 46 -5.88 -11.20 -8.97
C SER A 46 -7.30 -11.55 -9.48
N LYS A 47 -7.44 -11.71 -10.80
CA LYS A 47 -8.73 -12.08 -11.40
C LYS A 47 -9.19 -13.48 -11.01
N GLN A 48 -8.26 -14.36 -10.66
CA GLN A 48 -8.52 -15.76 -10.31
C GLN A 48 -8.99 -15.93 -8.85
N GLU A 49 -8.81 -14.91 -8.01
CA GLU A 49 -9.19 -14.95 -6.58
C GLU A 49 -10.65 -14.59 -6.32
N ILE A 50 -11.37 -14.05 -7.31
CA ILE A 50 -12.82 -13.86 -7.25
C ILE A 50 -13.48 -14.85 -8.19
N SER A 51 -14.24 -15.78 -7.62
CA SER A 51 -15.09 -16.72 -8.35
C SER A 51 -16.57 -16.44 -8.11
N PRO A 52 -17.50 -16.94 -8.95
CA PRO A 52 -18.93 -16.88 -8.68
C PRO A 52 -19.35 -17.53 -7.34
N GLU A 53 -18.51 -18.39 -6.77
CA GLU A 53 -18.74 -19.00 -5.46
C GLU A 53 -18.24 -18.17 -4.28
N THR A 54 -17.52 -17.08 -4.54
CA THR A 54 -17.04 -16.18 -3.49
C THR A 54 -18.22 -15.38 -2.93
N LYS A 55 -18.71 -15.76 -1.75
CA LYS A 55 -19.86 -15.10 -1.12
C LYS A 55 -19.46 -13.87 -0.30
N MET A 56 -18.24 -13.82 0.24
CA MET A 56 -17.74 -12.72 1.07
C MET A 56 -16.21 -12.64 1.04
N MET A 57 -15.67 -11.42 1.08
CA MET A 57 -14.24 -11.15 1.26
C MET A 57 -14.04 -9.98 2.21
N LEU A 58 -13.08 -10.09 3.13
CA LEU A 58 -12.62 -8.99 3.97
C LEU A 58 -11.23 -8.55 3.49
N LEU A 59 -11.11 -7.28 3.11
CA LEU A 59 -9.88 -6.72 2.54
C LEU A 59 -9.35 -5.60 3.43
N ASN A 60 -8.04 -5.58 3.64
CA ASN A 60 -7.33 -4.49 4.31
C ASN A 60 -6.07 -4.12 3.52
N ALA A 61 -5.81 -2.83 3.36
CA ALA A 61 -4.63 -2.30 2.71
C ALA A 61 -4.12 -1.09 3.49
N LEU A 62 -2.87 -1.15 3.95
CA LEU A 62 -2.24 -0.10 4.75
C LEU A 62 -1.00 0.43 4.03
N TYR A 63 -0.95 1.75 3.85
CA TYR A 63 0.23 2.46 3.33
C TYR A 63 0.65 3.55 4.31
N PHE A 64 1.93 3.57 4.68
CA PHE A 64 2.49 4.58 5.56
C PHE A 64 3.69 5.29 4.94
N LYS A 65 3.67 6.62 4.98
CA LYS A 65 4.81 7.47 4.65
C LYS A 65 4.75 8.72 5.51
N ALA A 66 5.76 8.90 6.36
CA ALA A 66 5.88 10.06 7.22
C ALA A 66 7.18 10.82 6.95
N ILE A 67 7.21 12.05 7.44
CA ILE A 67 8.39 12.91 7.45
C ILE A 67 9.04 12.74 8.83
N TRP A 68 10.33 12.41 8.84
CA TRP A 68 11.11 12.39 10.08
C TRP A 68 11.17 13.78 10.69
N SER A 69 11.06 13.87 12.03
CA SER A 69 11.22 15.13 12.76
C SER A 69 12.59 15.74 12.49
N GLU A 70 13.63 14.93 12.59
CA GLU A 70 14.99 15.25 12.13
C GLU A 70 15.21 14.54 10.78
N ARG A 71 15.30 15.32 9.71
CA ARG A 71 15.43 14.77 8.36
C ARG A 71 16.88 14.42 8.06
N PHE A 72 17.09 13.25 7.49
CA PHE A 72 18.36 12.91 6.86
C PHE A 72 18.71 13.89 5.75
N ASN A 73 19.96 14.36 5.75
CA ASN A 73 20.49 15.10 4.63
C ASN A 73 20.73 14.16 3.44
N LYS A 74 20.28 14.57 2.25
CA LYS A 74 20.37 13.73 1.05
C LYS A 74 21.81 13.55 0.57
N SER A 75 22.68 14.54 0.76
CA SER A 75 24.09 14.46 0.38
C SER A 75 24.86 13.39 1.15
N ASP A 76 24.37 13.06 2.35
CA ASP A 76 25.06 12.16 3.26
C ASP A 76 24.60 10.71 3.05
N THR A 77 23.62 10.49 2.18
CA THR A 77 23.21 9.13 1.76
C THR A 77 24.27 8.54 0.83
N LYS A 78 24.95 7.48 1.30
CA LYS A 78 26.04 6.82 0.56
C LYS A 78 25.76 5.33 0.36
N GLU A 79 26.37 4.77 -0.67
CA GLU A 79 26.37 3.32 -0.89
C GLU A 79 27.31 2.66 0.14
N MET A 80 26.75 1.72 0.90
CA MET A 80 27.47 0.98 1.92
C MET A 80 27.04 -0.49 1.90
N PRO A 81 27.92 -1.42 2.34
CA PRO A 81 27.55 -2.82 2.45
C PRO A 81 26.46 -3.06 3.52
N PHE A 82 25.59 -4.03 3.26
CA PHE A 82 24.54 -4.53 4.15
C PHE A 82 24.55 -6.05 4.13
N ASP A 83 24.75 -6.65 5.31
CA ASP A 83 24.73 -8.09 5.48
C ASP A 83 23.28 -8.56 5.56
N VAL A 84 22.84 -9.27 4.53
CA VAL A 84 21.48 -9.85 4.46
C VAL A 84 21.40 -11.09 5.34
N ASP A 85 22.46 -11.88 5.35
CA ASP A 85 22.69 -13.07 6.17
C ASP A 85 24.22 -13.30 6.32
N PRO A 86 24.69 -14.27 7.12
CA PRO A 86 26.12 -14.46 7.38
C PRO A 86 27.00 -14.72 6.15
N LEU A 87 26.42 -15.13 5.02
CA LEU A 87 27.14 -15.48 3.79
C LEU A 87 26.84 -14.52 2.63
N LYS A 88 25.89 -13.58 2.80
CA LYS A 88 25.42 -12.71 1.72
C LYS A 88 25.43 -11.25 2.13
N GLN A 89 26.20 -10.48 1.36
CA GLN A 89 26.26 -9.03 1.46
C GLN A 89 25.75 -8.38 0.18
N ILE A 90 25.03 -7.26 0.33
CA ILE A 90 24.58 -6.41 -0.78
C ILE A 90 24.96 -4.95 -0.54
N THR A 91 25.19 -4.18 -1.59
CA THR A 91 25.40 -2.74 -1.47
C THR A 91 24.06 -2.01 -1.46
N VAL A 92 23.83 -1.15 -0.46
CA VAL A 92 22.59 -0.36 -0.32
C VAL A 92 22.89 1.12 -0.08
N LYS A 93 21.95 1.99 -0.46
CA LYS A 93 22.00 3.41 -0.11
C LYS A 93 21.56 3.62 1.33
N LYS A 94 22.52 3.74 2.24
CA LYS A 94 22.27 3.92 3.67
C LYS A 94 22.22 5.42 4.01
N LYS A 95 21.23 5.79 4.80
CA LYS A 95 21.05 7.16 5.30
C LYS A 95 21.79 7.30 6.63
N THR A 96 22.52 8.39 6.80
CA THR A 96 23.18 8.77 8.06
C THR A 96 22.66 10.13 8.49
N LEU A 97 22.53 10.31 9.81
CA LEU A 97 22.20 11.60 10.43
C LEU A 97 23.45 12.48 10.47
#